data_AF-A0A9E1ZE21-F1
#
_entry.id   AF-A0A9E1ZE21-F1
#
_cell.length_a   1.000
_cell.length_b   1.000
_cell.length_c   1.000
_cell.angle_alpha   90.00
_cell.angle_beta   90.00
_cell.angle_gamma   90.00
#
_symmetry.space_group_name_H-M   'P 1'
#
loop_
_entity.id
_entity.type
_entity.pdbx_description
1 polymer ?
#
loop_
_entity_poly.entity_id
_entity_poly.type
_entity_poly.pdbx_seq_one_letter_code
_entity_poly.pdbx_strand_id
1 'polypeptide(L)'
;MRKSRVPAGGANIFQKIRGKRSEAAARGQTLLDLSIGEPKGPALLSARQAAASAIMSDGESMHAYQYNDSAAVPDFSRRFIRAHLTADLPDDLPTDKINGGLDYLPIPGIKPILGLLPLACGCADEAVSVATMTKPGYPIPADWCNYHVNVSHYALALNVANGFRFAMADIA
;
A
#
# COMPACT_ATOMS: atom_id res chain seq x y z
N MET A 1 27.00 -17.54 10.89
CA MET A 1 26.80 -16.21 10.27
C MET A 1 25.41 -16.18 9.61
N ARG A 2 24.48 -15.34 10.08
CA ARG A 2 23.23 -15.09 9.34
C ARG A 2 23.61 -14.34 8.06
N LYS A 3 23.36 -14.95 6.89
CA LYS A 3 23.48 -14.28 5.58
C LYS A 3 22.60 -13.02 5.59
N SER A 4 22.99 -11.99 4.84
CA SER A 4 22.14 -10.82 4.61
C SER A 4 20.74 -11.27 4.20
N ARG A 5 19.71 -10.77 4.87
CA ARG A 5 18.29 -10.93 4.46
C ARG A 5 17.92 -9.98 3.33
N VAL A 6 18.76 -8.99 3.04
CA VAL A 6 18.61 -8.12 1.89
C VAL A 6 19.15 -8.87 0.68
N PRO A 7 18.33 -9.13 -0.36
CA PRO A 7 18.80 -9.76 -1.60
C PRO A 7 19.89 -8.89 -2.25
N ALA A 8 20.65 -9.47 -3.18
CA ALA A 8 21.58 -8.70 -3.98
C ALA A 8 20.84 -7.50 -4.61
N GLY A 9 21.36 -6.30 -4.40
CA GLY A 9 20.71 -5.07 -4.87
C GLY A 9 20.49 -5.06 -6.37
N GLY A 10 19.55 -4.25 -6.84
CA GLY A 10 19.24 -4.12 -8.26
C GLY A 10 18.25 -3.00 -8.52
N ALA A 11 18.12 -2.61 -9.79
CA ALA A 11 17.13 -1.62 -10.20
C ALA A 11 15.76 -2.29 -10.41
N ASN A 12 14.75 -1.85 -9.66
CA ASN A 12 13.37 -2.25 -9.90
C ASN A 12 12.86 -1.63 -11.23
N ILE A 13 11.72 -2.14 -11.72
CA ILE A 13 11.17 -1.70 -13.02
C ILE A 13 10.88 -0.19 -13.05
N PHE A 14 10.44 0.40 -11.94
CA PHE A 14 10.15 1.84 -11.86
C PHE A 14 11.43 2.68 -11.95
N GLN A 15 12.51 2.25 -11.30
CA GLN A 15 13.82 2.89 -11.42
C GLN A 15 14.32 2.83 -12.86
N LYS A 16 14.20 1.68 -13.53
CA LYS A 16 14.57 1.51 -14.95
C LYS A 16 13.76 2.43 -15.86
N ILE A 17 12.44 2.53 -15.65
CA ILE A 17 11.56 3.43 -16.42
C ILE A 17 11.95 4.90 -16.20
N ARG A 18 12.16 5.32 -14.94
CA ARG A 18 12.59 6.69 -14.63
C ARG A 18 13.95 7.02 -15.25
N GLY A 19 14.91 6.09 -15.20
CA GLY A 19 16.21 6.25 -15.87
C GLY A 19 16.09 6.49 -17.37
N LYS A 20 15.33 5.64 -18.08
CA LYS A 20 15.09 5.81 -19.53
C LYS A 20 14.44 7.15 -19.88
N ARG A 21 13.51 7.62 -19.04
CA ARG A 21 12.88 8.93 -19.22
C ARG A 21 13.89 10.07 -19.06
N SER A 22 14.71 10.01 -18.02
CA SER A 22 15.76 11.01 -17.78
C SER A 22 16.76 11.06 -18.93
N GLU A 23 17.18 9.91 -19.45
CA GLU A 23 18.09 9.84 -20.61
C GLU A 23 17.47 10.45 -21.88
N ALA A 24 16.20 10.15 -22.16
CA ALA A 24 15.53 10.71 -23.33
C ALA A 24 15.32 12.23 -23.21
N ALA A 25 14.94 12.72 -22.03
CA ALA A 25 14.85 14.14 -21.75
C ALA A 25 16.22 14.84 -21.90
N ALA A 26 17.30 14.21 -21.42
CA ALA A 26 18.67 14.74 -21.57
C ALA A 26 19.12 14.83 -23.04
N ARG A 27 18.54 14.02 -23.94
CA ARG A 27 18.73 14.11 -25.40
C ARG A 27 17.80 15.12 -26.07
N GLY A 28 17.05 15.92 -25.32
CA GLY A 28 16.10 16.89 -25.85
C GLY A 28 14.84 16.26 -26.47
N GLN A 29 14.55 15.00 -26.17
CA GLN A 29 13.38 14.32 -26.72
C GLN A 29 12.11 14.69 -25.95
N THR A 30 11.06 15.09 -26.67
CA THR A 30 9.72 15.25 -26.09
C THR A 30 9.09 13.88 -25.89
N LEU A 31 8.74 13.55 -24.64
CA LEU A 31 8.14 12.27 -24.28
C LEU A 31 6.63 12.39 -24.10
N LEU A 32 5.88 11.51 -24.76
CA LEU A 32 4.52 11.18 -24.36
C LEU A 32 4.58 10.20 -23.18
N ASP A 33 4.67 10.74 -21.96
CA ASP A 33 4.87 9.94 -20.76
C ASP A 33 3.56 9.30 -20.26
N LEU A 34 3.42 8.00 -20.55
CA LEU A 34 2.36 7.09 -20.13
C LEU A 34 2.90 5.94 -19.25
N SER A 35 4.07 6.13 -18.64
CA SER A 35 4.88 5.01 -18.12
C SER A 35 4.72 4.72 -16.62
N ILE A 36 4.30 5.73 -15.83
CA ILE A 36 4.16 5.63 -14.37
C ILE A 36 2.75 6.07 -13.99
N GLY A 37 2.05 5.25 -13.22
CA GLY A 37 0.66 5.50 -12.79
C GLY A 37 0.48 6.49 -11.64
N GLU A 38 1.44 7.40 -11.41
CA GLU A 38 1.26 8.47 -10.42
C GLU A 38 0.48 9.63 -11.05
N PRO A 39 -0.56 10.17 -10.39
CA PRO A 39 -1.28 11.34 -10.89
C PRO A 39 -0.31 12.50 -11.16
N LYS A 40 -0.54 13.23 -12.26
CA LYS A 40 0.25 14.43 -12.59
C LYS A 40 -0.30 15.64 -11.83
N GLY A 41 0.60 16.48 -11.35
CA GLY A 41 0.28 17.74 -10.69
C GLY A 41 0.32 17.68 -9.16
N PRO A 42 0.14 18.83 -8.50
CA PRO A 42 0.15 18.90 -7.05
C PRO A 42 -1.12 18.31 -6.44
N ALA A 43 -1.08 18.05 -5.13
CA ALA A 43 -2.30 17.81 -4.36
C ALA A 43 -3.30 18.97 -4.50
N LEU A 44 -4.58 18.66 -4.27
CA LEU A 44 -5.68 19.62 -4.31
C LEU A 44 -5.32 20.89 -3.51
N LEU A 45 -5.67 22.05 -4.05
CA LEU A 45 -5.39 23.34 -3.39
C LEU A 45 -5.95 23.38 -1.96
N SER A 46 -7.17 22.89 -1.78
CA SER A 46 -7.83 22.78 -0.47
C SER A 46 -7.03 21.93 0.53
N ALA A 47 -6.51 20.78 0.09
CA ALA A 47 -5.67 19.93 0.93
C ALA A 47 -4.36 20.63 1.31
N ARG A 48 -3.73 21.34 0.36
CA ARG A 48 -2.51 22.13 0.62
C ARG A 48 -2.75 23.27 1.60
N GLN A 49 -3.88 23.97 1.48
CA GLN A 49 -4.27 25.05 2.40
C GLN A 49 -4.57 24.51 3.81
N ALA A 50 -5.32 23.41 3.92
CA ALA A 50 -5.59 22.77 5.20
C ALA A 50 -4.31 22.30 5.90
N ALA A 51 -3.38 21.69 5.14
CA ALA A 51 -2.07 21.31 5.66
C ALA A 51 -1.26 22.52 6.12
N ALA A 52 -1.25 23.61 5.35
CA ALA A 52 -0.57 24.84 5.73
C ALA A 52 -1.15 25.43 7.04
N SER A 53 -2.47 25.49 7.17
CA SER A 53 -3.12 25.94 8.40
C SER A 53 -2.80 25.06 9.61
N ALA A 54 -2.74 23.74 9.43
CA ALA A 54 -2.36 22.81 10.51
C ALA A 54 -0.90 23.02 10.95
N ILE A 55 0.02 23.19 9.99
CA ILE A 55 1.45 23.45 10.27
C ILE A 55 1.65 24.78 10.98
N MET A 56 0.90 25.81 10.61
CA MET A 56 1.01 27.16 11.19
C MET A 56 0.20 27.34 12.48
N SER A 57 -0.48 26.30 12.97
CA SER A 57 -1.27 26.36 14.21
C SER A 57 -0.36 26.47 15.44
N ASP A 58 -0.72 27.30 16.41
CA ASP A 58 -0.02 27.36 17.71
C ASP A 58 -0.50 26.26 18.69
N GLY A 59 -1.52 25.48 18.33
CA GLY A 59 -2.10 24.44 19.18
C GLY A 59 -1.19 23.21 19.30
N GLU A 60 -0.65 22.94 20.50
CA GLU A 60 0.25 21.82 20.77
C GLU A 60 -0.32 20.45 20.35
N SER A 61 -1.63 20.24 20.53
CA SER A 61 -2.31 19.00 20.13
C SER A 61 -2.20 18.70 18.63
N MET A 62 -2.05 19.74 17.78
CA MET A 62 -1.85 19.59 16.33
C MET A 62 -0.45 19.07 15.97
N HIS A 63 0.52 19.28 16.85
CA HIS A 63 1.94 18.92 16.63
C HIS A 63 2.40 17.70 17.41
N ALA A 64 1.58 17.21 18.34
CA ALA A 64 1.82 15.96 19.05
C ALA A 64 1.75 14.74 18.11
N TYR A 65 2.23 13.58 18.58
CA TYR A 65 2.05 12.32 17.88
C TYR A 65 0.56 12.04 17.66
N GLN A 66 0.21 11.76 16.41
CA GLN A 66 -1.17 11.51 16.01
C GLN A 66 -1.46 10.00 15.95
N TYR A 67 -2.52 9.59 16.62
CA TYR A 67 -3.14 8.27 16.60
C TYR A 67 -4.62 8.45 16.20
N ASN A 68 -5.36 7.35 15.98
CA ASN A 68 -6.77 7.44 15.56
C ASN A 68 -7.66 8.29 16.48
N ASP A 69 -7.37 8.28 17.78
CA ASP A 69 -8.15 8.97 18.81
C ASP A 69 -7.50 10.30 19.24
N SER A 70 -6.52 10.80 18.48
CA SER A 70 -5.86 12.06 18.83
C SER A 70 -6.82 13.24 18.75
N ALA A 71 -6.77 14.11 19.76
CA ALA A 71 -7.69 15.23 19.91
C ALA A 71 -7.69 16.21 18.72
N ALA A 72 -6.57 16.35 18.00
CA ALA A 72 -6.50 17.23 16.83
C ALA A 72 -7.28 16.69 15.63
N VAL A 73 -7.41 15.35 15.50
CA VAL A 73 -8.11 14.70 14.38
C VAL A 73 -8.84 13.44 14.87
N PRO A 74 -9.90 13.59 15.70
CA PRO A 74 -10.62 12.44 16.24
C PRO A 74 -11.25 11.61 15.12
N ASP A 75 -11.19 10.29 15.30
CA ASP A 75 -11.73 9.28 14.39
C ASP A 75 -11.19 9.39 12.95
N PHE A 76 -9.96 9.87 12.77
CA PHE A 76 -9.41 10.17 11.44
C PHE A 76 -9.59 9.02 10.45
N SER A 77 -9.09 7.82 10.78
CA SER A 77 -9.12 6.69 9.85
C SER A 77 -10.54 6.22 9.53
N ARG A 78 -11.44 6.19 10.53
CA ARG A 78 -12.85 5.85 10.33
C ARG A 78 -13.52 6.85 9.39
N ARG A 79 -13.38 8.15 9.66
CA ARG A 79 -13.95 9.23 8.83
C ARG A 79 -13.37 9.23 7.43
N PHE A 80 -12.06 9.07 7.30
CA PHE A 80 -11.36 9.06 6.02
C PHE A 80 -11.81 7.88 5.15
N ILE A 81 -11.86 6.67 5.69
CA ILE A 81 -12.25 5.48 4.94
C ILE A 81 -13.72 5.56 4.53
N ARG A 82 -14.62 5.89 5.45
CA ARG A 82 -16.07 5.98 5.16
C ARG A 82 -16.39 7.06 4.12
N ALA A 83 -15.62 8.14 4.05
CA ALA A 83 -15.78 9.17 3.01
C ALA A 83 -15.51 8.66 1.57
N HIS A 84 -14.86 7.50 1.40
CA HIS A 84 -14.58 6.89 0.10
C HIS A 84 -15.55 5.76 -0.27
N LEU A 85 -16.51 5.43 0.61
CA LEU A 85 -17.47 4.37 0.37
C LEU A 85 -18.77 4.94 -0.21
N THR A 86 -19.39 4.19 -1.13
CA THR A 86 -20.69 4.55 -1.72
C THR A 86 -21.87 4.11 -0.85
N ALA A 87 -21.62 3.21 0.11
CA ALA A 87 -22.57 2.74 1.10
C ALA A 87 -21.84 2.63 2.44
N ASP A 88 -22.57 2.86 3.53
CA ASP A 88 -21.98 2.84 4.85
C ASP A 88 -21.70 1.41 5.33
N LEU A 89 -20.69 1.23 6.18
CA LEU A 89 -20.38 -0.07 6.78
C LEU A 89 -21.21 -0.25 8.06
N PRO A 90 -21.76 -1.44 8.33
CA PRO A 90 -22.42 -1.70 9.62
C PRO A 90 -21.45 -1.41 10.76
N ASP A 91 -21.92 -0.69 11.78
CA ASP A 91 -21.12 -0.46 12.99
C ASP A 91 -20.92 -1.76 13.80
N ASP A 92 -21.77 -2.76 13.54
CA ASP A 92 -21.81 -4.11 14.12
C ASP A 92 -21.67 -5.19 13.02
N LEU A 93 -20.48 -5.33 12.43
CA LEU A 93 -20.23 -6.50 11.58
C LEU A 93 -20.40 -7.78 12.42
N PRO A 94 -21.14 -8.81 11.91
CA PRO A 94 -21.31 -10.09 12.60
C PRO A 94 -19.97 -10.67 13.07
N THR A 95 -19.89 -10.90 14.37
CA THR A 95 -18.70 -11.25 15.15
C THR A 95 -18.30 -12.71 15.02
N ASP A 96 -19.00 -13.51 14.21
CA ASP A 96 -18.78 -14.95 14.08
C ASP A 96 -17.46 -15.30 13.36
N LYS A 97 -16.78 -14.32 12.75
CA LYS A 97 -15.48 -14.54 12.06
C LYS A 97 -14.38 -13.53 12.38
N ILE A 98 -14.69 -12.43 13.09
CA ILE A 98 -13.70 -11.44 13.52
C ILE A 98 -14.03 -11.12 14.98
N ASN A 99 -13.25 -11.68 15.92
CA ASN A 99 -13.31 -11.30 17.33
C ASN A 99 -12.89 -9.83 17.46
N GLY A 100 -13.84 -8.88 17.35
CA GLY A 100 -13.59 -7.45 17.58
C GLY A 100 -14.33 -6.45 16.67
N GLY A 101 -15.05 -6.89 15.63
CA GLY A 101 -15.68 -5.97 14.67
C GLY A 101 -14.69 -5.38 13.65
N LEU A 102 -15.07 -4.30 12.96
CA LEU A 102 -14.20 -3.60 12.00
C LEU A 102 -13.37 -2.52 12.69
N ASP A 103 -12.05 -2.62 12.57
CA ASP A 103 -11.12 -1.60 13.02
C ASP A 103 -10.43 -0.87 11.85
N TYR A 104 -9.87 0.31 12.12
CA TYR A 104 -9.27 1.20 11.14
C TYR A 104 -7.85 1.53 11.56
N LEU A 105 -6.88 1.55 10.63
CA LEU A 105 -5.50 1.90 10.94
C LEU A 105 -4.98 2.98 9.98
N PRO A 106 -4.44 4.11 10.47
CA PRO A 106 -3.78 5.07 9.63
C PRO A 106 -2.42 4.51 9.23
N ILE A 107 -2.10 4.58 7.94
CA ILE A 107 -0.89 3.97 7.39
C ILE A 107 -0.05 4.98 6.61
N PRO A 108 1.30 4.88 6.66
CA PRO A 108 2.20 5.74 5.88
C PRO A 108 2.25 5.30 4.40
N GLY A 109 1.08 5.34 3.75
CA GLY A 109 0.86 4.78 2.42
C GLY A 109 0.85 3.25 2.42
N ILE A 110 0.35 2.66 1.32
CA ILE A 110 0.14 1.22 1.21
C ILE A 110 1.44 0.40 1.09
N LYS A 111 2.49 0.97 0.48
CA LYS A 111 3.70 0.18 0.13
C LYS A 111 4.39 -0.45 1.35
N PRO A 112 4.66 0.27 2.46
CA PRO A 112 5.24 -0.37 3.65
C PRO A 112 4.32 -1.41 4.27
N ILE A 113 3.01 -1.18 4.24
CA ILE A 113 2.02 -2.07 4.86
C ILE A 113 1.96 -3.42 4.19
N LEU A 114 2.17 -3.50 2.87
CA LEU A 114 2.24 -4.78 2.16
C LEU A 114 3.30 -5.73 2.74
N GLY A 115 4.40 -5.21 3.31
CA GLY A 115 5.40 -6.03 4.02
C GLY A 115 5.02 -6.35 5.47
N LEU A 116 4.11 -5.59 6.08
CA LEU A 116 3.64 -5.87 7.43
C LEU A 116 2.49 -6.89 7.45
N LEU A 117 1.74 -7.03 6.35
CA LEU A 117 0.62 -7.97 6.28
C LEU A 117 1.02 -9.43 6.59
N PRO A 118 2.09 -10.01 6.00
CA PRO A 118 2.48 -11.37 6.36
C PRO A 118 2.88 -11.51 7.84
N LEU A 119 3.53 -10.48 8.40
CA LEU A 119 3.92 -10.46 9.81
C LEU A 119 2.68 -10.43 10.72
N ALA A 120 1.69 -9.61 10.38
CA ALA A 120 0.41 -9.56 11.09
C ALA A 120 -0.36 -10.89 10.99
N CYS A 121 -0.15 -11.65 9.91
CA CYS A 121 -0.67 -13.01 9.74
C CYS A 121 0.18 -14.09 10.43
N GLY A 122 1.17 -13.72 11.27
CA GLY A 122 1.94 -14.68 12.08
C GLY A 122 3.23 -15.20 11.43
N CYS A 123 3.67 -14.65 10.28
CA CYS A 123 4.86 -15.17 9.60
C CYS A 123 6.19 -14.95 10.38
N ALA A 124 6.15 -14.24 11.50
CA ALA A 124 7.28 -14.14 12.43
C ALA A 124 7.63 -15.52 13.02
N ASP A 125 6.62 -16.32 13.32
CA ASP A 125 6.74 -17.57 14.07
C ASP A 125 6.37 -18.80 13.24
N GLU A 126 5.43 -18.66 12.31
CA GLU A 126 4.83 -19.77 11.55
C GLU A 126 4.98 -19.61 10.05
N ALA A 127 4.88 -20.73 9.33
CA ALA A 127 4.85 -20.73 7.87
C ALA A 127 3.52 -20.15 7.35
N VAL A 128 3.61 -19.18 6.43
CA VAL A 128 2.45 -18.53 5.81
C VAL A 128 2.55 -18.63 4.29
N SER A 129 1.47 -19.04 3.64
CA SER A 129 1.35 -19.01 2.18
C SER A 129 0.68 -17.71 1.73
N VAL A 130 1.27 -17.03 0.74
CA VAL A 130 0.76 -15.75 0.22
C VAL A 130 0.52 -15.85 -1.28
N ALA A 131 -0.76 -15.79 -1.66
CA ALA A 131 -1.20 -15.62 -3.04
C ALA A 131 -1.11 -14.14 -3.43
N THR A 132 -0.59 -13.83 -4.63
CA THR A 132 -0.54 -12.44 -5.12
C THR A 132 -1.03 -12.30 -6.55
N MET A 133 -1.58 -11.13 -6.87
CA MET A 133 -1.94 -10.72 -8.23
C MET A 133 -0.75 -10.08 -8.95
N THR A 134 0.37 -10.81 -9.06
CA THR A 134 1.64 -10.29 -9.62
C THR A 134 1.92 -10.80 -11.04
N LYS A 135 1.07 -11.67 -11.60
CA LYS A 135 1.28 -12.35 -12.89
C LYS A 135 0.09 -12.21 -13.87
N PRO A 136 0.01 -11.12 -14.66
CA PRO A 136 0.73 -9.86 -14.47
C PRO A 136 0.08 -9.02 -13.36
N GLY A 137 0.83 -8.08 -12.81
CA GLY A 137 0.28 -7.07 -11.91
C GLY A 137 1.37 -6.28 -11.19
N TYR A 138 0.99 -5.62 -10.10
CA TYR A 138 1.90 -4.81 -9.32
C TYR A 138 2.95 -5.72 -8.65
N PRO A 139 4.27 -5.53 -8.88
CA PRO A 139 5.28 -6.52 -8.46
C PRO A 139 5.62 -6.46 -6.96
N ILE A 140 5.38 -5.32 -6.29
CA ILE A 140 5.85 -5.07 -4.92
C ILE A 140 5.33 -6.07 -3.87
N PRO A 141 4.09 -6.62 -3.92
CA PRO A 141 3.68 -7.68 -3.02
C PRO A 141 4.60 -8.91 -3.05
N ALA A 142 5.06 -9.33 -4.24
CA ALA A 142 6.00 -10.44 -4.37
C ALA A 142 7.38 -10.07 -3.79
N ASP A 143 7.87 -8.86 -4.06
CA ASP A 143 9.12 -8.36 -3.48
C ASP A 143 9.07 -8.39 -1.95
N TRP A 144 7.94 -7.98 -1.35
CA TRP A 144 7.75 -8.03 0.10
C TRP A 144 7.78 -9.45 0.65
N CYS A 145 7.10 -10.40 0.01
CA CYS A 145 7.11 -11.80 0.43
C CYS A 145 8.53 -12.35 0.54
N ASN A 146 9.43 -11.98 -0.38
CA ASN A 146 10.82 -12.45 -0.38
C ASN A 146 11.65 -12.01 0.84
N TYR A 147 11.21 -10.99 1.59
CA TYR A 147 11.91 -10.55 2.80
C TYR A 147 11.55 -11.39 4.05
N HIS A 148 10.53 -12.24 3.98
CA HIS A 148 10.04 -13.02 5.12
C HIS A 148 10.41 -14.50 4.95
N VAL A 149 11.22 -15.02 5.87
CA VAL A 149 11.77 -16.38 5.78
C VAL A 149 10.72 -17.49 5.86
N ASN A 150 9.59 -17.22 6.52
CA ASN A 150 8.50 -18.19 6.67
C ASN A 150 7.38 -17.96 5.64
N VAL A 151 7.56 -17.07 4.66
CA VAL A 151 6.56 -16.84 3.61
C VAL A 151 6.86 -17.70 2.40
N SER A 152 5.88 -18.51 1.99
CA SER A 152 5.84 -19.16 0.68
C SER A 152 4.94 -18.35 -0.25
N HIS A 153 5.53 -17.77 -1.30
CA HIS A 153 4.82 -16.94 -2.26
C HIS A 153 4.42 -17.74 -3.51
N TYR A 154 3.22 -17.48 -4.02
CA TYR A 154 2.86 -17.86 -5.38
C TYR A 154 2.02 -16.76 -6.06
N ALA A 155 2.20 -16.65 -7.38
CA ALA A 155 1.49 -15.67 -8.19
C ALA A 155 0.30 -16.31 -8.89
N LEU A 156 -0.90 -15.76 -8.66
CA LEU A 156 -2.12 -16.13 -9.37
C LEU A 156 -1.99 -15.75 -10.85
N ALA A 157 -2.30 -16.69 -11.74
CA ALA A 157 -2.18 -16.48 -13.18
C ALA A 157 -3.38 -15.68 -13.71
N LEU A 158 -3.18 -14.39 -13.93
CA LEU A 158 -4.15 -13.48 -14.54
C LEU A 158 -3.85 -13.38 -16.04
N ASN A 159 -4.85 -13.55 -16.89
CA ASN A 159 -4.66 -13.57 -18.35
C ASN A 159 -5.95 -13.18 -19.08
N VAL A 160 -5.87 -13.07 -20.40
CA VAL A 160 -7.03 -12.69 -21.23
C VAL A 160 -8.18 -13.71 -21.10
N ALA A 161 -7.87 -15.00 -20.97
CA ALA A 161 -8.90 -16.04 -20.89
C ALA A 161 -9.74 -15.96 -19.60
N ASN A 162 -9.15 -15.50 -18.48
CA ASN A 162 -9.88 -15.26 -17.23
C ASN A 162 -10.23 -13.78 -16.98
N GLY A 163 -10.09 -12.92 -17.99
CA GLY A 163 -10.37 -11.48 -17.86
C GLY A 163 -9.52 -10.79 -16.79
N PHE A 164 -8.31 -11.28 -16.55
CA PHE A 164 -7.40 -10.84 -15.48
C PHE A 164 -7.98 -10.96 -14.07
N ARG A 165 -8.75 -12.01 -13.80
CA ARG A 165 -9.36 -12.31 -12.49
C ARG A 165 -8.95 -13.71 -12.02
N PHE A 166 -9.02 -13.94 -10.71
CA PHE A 166 -8.87 -15.27 -10.11
C PHE A 166 -10.19 -15.69 -9.48
N ALA A 167 -10.39 -17.01 -9.35
CA ALA A 167 -11.46 -17.62 -8.58
C ALA A 167 -10.95 -18.07 -7.22
N MET A 168 -11.86 -18.27 -6.26
CA MET A 168 -11.50 -18.80 -4.94
C MET A 168 -10.78 -20.15 -5.01
N ALA A 169 -11.11 -20.98 -6.01
CA ALA A 169 -10.48 -22.27 -6.26
C ALA A 169 -9.01 -22.17 -6.72
N ASP A 170 -8.55 -20.98 -7.14
CA ASP A 170 -7.16 -20.75 -7.54
C ASP A 170 -6.26 -20.46 -6.31
N ILE A 171 -6.85 -20.32 -5.12
CA ILE A 171 -6.13 -20.12 -3.86
C ILE A 171 -5.87 -21.48 -3.21
N ALA A 172 -4.60 -21.76 -2.89
CA ALA A 172 -4.09 -23.00 -2.31
C ALA A 172 -4.15 -22.99 -0.78
#